data_AF-G2FMW2-F1
#
_entry.id   AF-G2FMW2-F1
#
_cell.length_a   1.000
_cell.length_b   1.000
_cell.length_c   1.000
_cell.angle_alpha   90.00
_cell.angle_beta   90.00
_cell.angle_gamma   90.00
#
_symmetry.space_group_name_H-M   'P 1'
#
loop_
_entity.id
_entity.type
_entity.pdbx_description
1 polymer ?
#
loop_
_entity_poly.entity_id
_entity_poly.type
_entity_poly.pdbx_seq_one_letter_code
_entity_poly.pdbx_strand_id
1 'polypeptide(L)'
;MISNPESSQSASANFNLNYVAKSSAAQDQLIIRVHGQGASLITGEEFGEWLTGVSGGWTEKQVSSPYELSPGLTVYVNDGPEGYRLNFYDSEKGLAMLSGDGDFRYYIISPQQYEQIYGLWGSRSYFIPEVVVRALLEGKKTNRQSVQDIPDEKDYRVIEIGKELYYLYQKGGNYYCERLSKHLPDLNLVK
;
A
#
# COMPACT_ATOMS: atom_id res chain seq x y z
N MET A 1 9.57 -27.52 -6.29
CA MET A 1 9.06 -27.06 -4.99
C MET A 1 9.78 -25.76 -4.69
N ILE A 2 9.06 -24.65 -4.54
CA ILE A 2 9.64 -23.41 -4.02
C ILE A 2 8.97 -23.22 -2.67
N SER A 3 9.63 -23.73 -1.64
CA SER A 3 9.33 -23.41 -0.25
C SER A 3 9.60 -21.93 -0.01
N ASN A 4 9.10 -21.35 1.10
CA ASN A 4 9.72 -20.11 1.61
C ASN A 4 11.24 -20.31 1.58
N PRO A 5 12.02 -19.28 1.18
CA PRO A 5 13.45 -19.34 1.39
C PRO A 5 13.66 -19.74 2.84
N GLU A 6 14.48 -20.79 3.05
CA GLU A 6 14.92 -21.13 4.41
C GLU A 6 15.32 -19.84 5.10
N SER A 7 14.95 -19.71 6.37
CA SER A 7 15.14 -18.52 7.21
C SER A 7 16.60 -18.04 7.37
N SER A 8 17.51 -18.50 6.52
CA SER A 8 18.95 -18.37 6.58
C SER A 8 19.60 -17.74 5.34
N GLN A 9 18.87 -17.39 4.27
CA GLN A 9 19.47 -16.65 3.14
C GLN A 9 18.74 -15.34 2.86
N SER A 10 19.29 -14.28 3.50
CA SER A 10 19.01 -12.86 3.32
C SER A 10 17.59 -12.35 3.60
N ALA A 11 17.01 -12.72 4.75
CA ALA A 11 16.02 -11.83 5.33
C ALA A 11 16.74 -10.53 5.75
N SER A 12 16.58 -9.46 4.98
CA SER A 12 16.93 -8.11 5.44
C SER A 12 16.45 -7.96 6.89
N ALA A 13 17.27 -7.44 7.81
CA ALA A 13 16.89 -7.28 9.22
C ALA A 13 15.60 -6.45 9.39
N ASN A 14 15.18 -5.76 8.33
CA ASN A 14 13.99 -4.93 8.24
C ASN A 14 12.74 -5.69 7.71
N PHE A 15 12.87 -6.94 7.25
CA PHE A 15 11.74 -7.73 6.74
C PHE A 15 10.97 -8.45 7.87
N ASN A 16 10.32 -7.68 8.74
CA ASN A 16 9.48 -8.21 9.82
C ASN A 16 8.39 -7.22 10.26
N LEU A 17 7.35 -7.72 10.94
CA LEU A 17 6.19 -6.94 11.36
C LEU A 17 6.52 -5.76 12.30
N ASN A 18 7.55 -5.89 13.15
CA ASN A 18 7.95 -4.81 14.06
C ASN A 18 8.55 -3.63 13.29
N TYR A 19 9.36 -3.91 12.27
CA TYR A 19 9.88 -2.87 11.39
C TYR A 19 8.76 -2.19 10.61
N VAL A 20 7.81 -2.97 10.09
CA VAL A 20 6.66 -2.46 9.34
C VAL A 20 5.78 -1.57 10.21
N ALA A 21 5.50 -1.97 11.46
CA ALA A 21 4.74 -1.17 12.41
C ALA A 21 5.44 0.17 12.73
N LYS A 22 6.76 0.14 12.96
CA LYS A 22 7.55 1.36 13.19
C LYS A 22 7.60 2.27 11.97
N SER A 23 7.79 1.69 10.79
CA SER A 23 7.85 2.44 9.53
C SER A 23 6.50 3.08 9.20
N SER A 24 5.42 2.36 9.50
CA SER A 24 4.06 2.88 9.44
C SER A 24 3.88 4.09 10.34
N ALA A 25 4.21 3.96 11.64
CA ALA A 25 4.07 5.03 12.62
C ALA A 25 4.93 6.28 12.31
N ALA A 26 6.00 6.13 11.53
CA ALA A 26 6.83 7.24 11.09
C ALA A 26 6.23 8.03 9.92
N GLN A 27 5.13 7.55 9.32
CA GLN A 27 4.44 8.22 8.23
C GLN A 27 3.20 8.92 8.73
N ASP A 28 2.95 10.11 8.17
CA ASP A 28 1.76 10.88 8.50
C ASP A 28 0.48 10.14 8.08
N GLN A 29 0.51 9.49 6.90
CA GLN A 29 -0.61 8.73 6.36
C GLN A 29 -0.14 7.53 5.55
N LEU A 30 -1.00 6.51 5.49
CA LEU A 30 -0.85 5.31 4.67
C LEU A 30 -2.08 5.12 3.79
N ILE A 31 -1.90 4.40 2.68
CA ILE A 31 -3.00 4.01 1.80
C ILE A 31 -3.48 2.61 2.20
N ILE A 32 -4.78 2.49 2.45
CA ILE A 32 -5.47 1.22 2.61
C ILE A 32 -6.42 1.03 1.44
N ARG A 33 -6.19 0.01 0.62
CA ARG A 33 -7.00 -0.32 -0.56
C ARG A 33 -7.85 -1.55 -0.29
N VAL A 34 -9.13 -1.46 -0.61
CA VAL A 34 -10.02 -2.61 -0.77
C VAL A 34 -10.21 -2.85 -2.26
N HIS A 35 -9.71 -3.99 -2.73
CA HIS A 35 -9.68 -4.31 -4.16
C HIS A 35 -11.10 -4.37 -4.73
N GLY A 36 -11.33 -3.63 -5.81
CA GLY A 36 -12.65 -3.50 -6.44
C GLY A 36 -13.59 -2.50 -5.77
N GLN A 37 -13.21 -1.92 -4.62
CA GLN A 37 -13.99 -0.88 -3.94
C GLN A 37 -13.28 0.46 -3.93
N GLY A 38 -11.94 0.53 -3.93
CA GLY A 38 -11.16 1.77 -3.88
C GLY A 38 -10.22 1.82 -2.69
N ALA A 39 -9.79 3.01 -2.27
CA ALA A 39 -8.91 3.18 -1.13
C ALA A 39 -9.35 4.31 -0.20
N SER A 40 -8.82 4.28 1.01
CA SER A 40 -8.92 5.35 2.00
C SER A 40 -7.53 5.66 2.55
N LEU A 41 -7.42 6.79 3.24
CA LEU A 41 -6.21 7.17 3.98
C LEU A 41 -6.41 6.87 5.46
N ILE A 42 -5.40 6.26 6.08
CA ILE A 42 -5.32 6.05 7.54
C ILE A 42 -4.05 6.71 8.05
N THR A 43 -4.01 7.15 9.29
CA THR A 43 -2.76 7.70 9.83
C THR A 43 -1.77 6.57 10.05
N GLY A 44 -0.49 6.85 9.84
CA GLY A 44 0.55 5.86 10.06
C GLY A 44 0.67 5.45 11.52
N GLU A 45 0.45 6.40 12.44
CA GLU A 45 0.37 6.15 13.90
C GLU A 45 -0.73 5.15 14.25
N GLU A 46 -1.97 5.37 13.80
CA GLU A 46 -3.11 4.50 14.10
C GLU A 46 -2.87 3.07 13.58
N PHE A 47 -2.36 2.93 12.36
CA PHE A 47 -2.04 1.62 11.81
C PHE A 47 -0.84 0.96 12.51
N GLY A 48 0.20 1.73 12.83
CA GLY A 48 1.39 1.24 13.51
C GLY A 48 1.10 0.74 14.92
N GLU A 49 0.26 1.45 15.67
CA GLU A 49 -0.24 1.03 16.98
C GLU A 49 -1.08 -0.24 16.87
N TRP A 50 -2.05 -0.28 15.95
CA TRP A 50 -2.85 -1.47 15.70
C TRP A 50 -1.96 -2.68 15.39
N LEU A 51 -1.02 -2.53 14.46
CA LEU A 51 -0.13 -3.62 14.05
C LEU A 51 0.76 -4.08 15.20
N THR A 52 1.26 -3.16 16.03
CA THR A 52 2.04 -3.49 17.23
C THR A 52 1.21 -4.29 18.23
N GLY A 53 -0.06 -3.93 18.42
CA GLY A 53 -0.97 -4.62 19.33
C GLY A 53 -1.32 -6.05 18.90
N VAL A 54 -1.35 -6.33 17.59
CA VAL A 54 -1.77 -7.64 17.07
C VAL A 54 -0.61 -8.56 16.68
N SER A 55 0.54 -8.02 16.27
CA SER A 55 1.63 -8.78 15.65
C SER A 55 2.28 -9.82 16.57
N GLY A 56 2.25 -9.60 17.89
CA GLY A 56 2.75 -10.56 18.88
C GLY A 56 1.99 -11.89 18.89
N GLY A 57 0.76 -11.93 18.37
CA GLY A 57 -0.03 -13.15 18.24
C GLY A 57 0.04 -13.82 16.86
N TRP A 58 0.75 -13.21 15.90
CA TRP A 58 0.84 -13.73 14.53
C TRP A 58 1.91 -14.82 14.46
N THR A 59 1.60 -15.92 13.78
CA THR A 59 2.56 -17.03 13.60
C THR A 59 2.85 -17.23 12.13
N GLU A 60 4.13 -17.41 11.77
CA GLU A 60 4.50 -17.60 10.37
C GLU A 60 3.90 -18.90 9.81
N LYS A 61 3.27 -18.81 8.63
CA LYS A 61 2.70 -19.94 7.87
C LYS A 61 3.66 -20.28 6.74
N GLN A 62 4.08 -21.54 6.68
CA GLN A 62 4.77 -22.05 5.50
C GLN A 62 3.74 -22.30 4.40
N VAL A 63 3.95 -21.70 3.23
CA VAL A 63 3.14 -21.95 2.03
C VAL A 63 4.03 -22.53 0.94
N SER A 64 3.49 -23.48 0.19
CA SER A 64 4.21 -24.23 -0.84
C SER A 64 4.31 -23.49 -2.18
N SER A 65 3.53 -22.42 -2.37
CA SER A 65 3.54 -21.53 -3.53
C SER A 65 2.79 -20.22 -3.19
N PRO A 66 3.36 -19.03 -3.42
CA PRO A 66 2.75 -17.74 -3.03
C PRO A 66 1.70 -17.18 -4.02
N TYR A 67 1.05 -18.00 -4.85
CA TYR A 67 0.37 -17.48 -6.05
C TYR A 67 -1.12 -17.83 -6.23
N GLU A 68 -1.82 -18.35 -5.24
CA GLU A 68 -3.22 -18.77 -5.44
C GLU A 68 -4.28 -17.79 -4.92
N LEU A 69 -3.89 -16.77 -4.15
CA LEU A 69 -4.85 -15.88 -3.48
C LEU A 69 -4.71 -14.44 -3.98
N SER A 70 -5.82 -13.88 -4.45
CA SER A 70 -5.94 -12.44 -4.72
C SER A 70 -6.24 -11.70 -3.42
N PRO A 71 -5.45 -10.68 -3.02
CA PRO A 71 -5.75 -9.89 -1.84
C PRO A 71 -7.12 -9.21 -1.96
N GLY A 72 -7.90 -9.25 -0.87
CA GLY A 72 -9.11 -8.45 -0.74
C GLY A 72 -8.79 -7.03 -0.27
N LEU A 73 -7.77 -6.90 0.59
CA LEU A 73 -7.34 -5.64 1.18
C LEU A 73 -5.81 -5.56 1.21
N THR A 74 -5.26 -4.38 0.89
CA THR A 74 -3.81 -4.12 0.94
C THR A 74 -3.55 -2.80 1.67
N VAL A 75 -2.64 -2.82 2.64
CA VAL A 75 -2.07 -1.62 3.26
C VAL A 75 -0.68 -1.39 2.69
N TYR A 76 -0.44 -0.19 2.16
CA TYR A 76 0.83 0.24 1.60
C TYR A 76 1.58 1.02 2.66
N VAL A 77 2.69 0.46 3.14
CA VAL A 77 3.42 0.99 4.30
C VAL A 77 4.49 1.98 3.89
N ASN A 78 5.07 1.89 2.69
CA ASN A 78 5.94 2.92 2.13
C ASN A 78 5.42 3.30 0.73
N ASP A 79 5.44 4.59 0.39
CA ASP A 79 4.83 5.26 -0.78
C ASP A 79 5.32 4.78 -2.17
N GLY A 80 5.11 3.51 -2.51
CA GLY A 80 5.34 3.05 -3.87
C GLY A 80 5.16 1.56 -4.12
N PRO A 81 5.15 1.17 -5.41
CA PRO A 81 5.02 -0.22 -5.86
C PRO A 81 6.17 -1.14 -5.43
N GLU A 82 7.21 -0.64 -4.79
CA GLU A 82 8.34 -1.46 -4.33
C GLU A 82 8.52 -1.38 -2.81
N GLY A 83 7.64 -0.65 -2.11
CA GLY A 83 7.63 -0.55 -0.66
C GLY A 83 7.02 -1.78 0.03
N TYR A 84 7.17 -1.80 1.36
CA TYR A 84 6.53 -2.81 2.21
C TYR A 84 5.00 -2.71 2.11
N ARG A 85 4.34 -3.87 2.05
CA ARG A 85 2.88 -3.98 1.99
C ARG A 85 2.40 -5.14 2.84
N LEU A 86 1.23 -4.95 3.43
CA LEU A 86 0.47 -5.99 4.13
C LEU A 86 -0.79 -6.31 3.34
N ASN A 87 -0.89 -7.55 2.89
CA ASN A 87 -2.04 -8.07 2.15
C ASN A 87 -2.89 -8.95 3.06
N PHE A 88 -4.20 -8.81 2.91
CA PHE A 88 -5.23 -9.55 3.64
C PHE A 88 -6.23 -10.14 2.64
N TYR A 89 -6.79 -11.31 2.98
CA TYR A 89 -7.54 -12.13 2.02
C TYR A 89 -8.98 -12.35 2.49
N ASP A 90 -9.96 -11.87 1.73
CA ASP A 90 -11.38 -12.09 2.05
C ASP A 90 -11.76 -13.57 1.98
N SER A 91 -11.15 -14.30 1.04
CA SER A 91 -11.32 -15.75 0.88
C SER A 91 -10.67 -16.57 2.01
N GLU A 92 -9.71 -16.00 2.74
CA GLU A 92 -9.02 -16.65 3.87
C GLU A 92 -8.70 -15.60 4.95
N LYS A 93 -9.72 -15.15 5.68
CA LYS A 93 -9.60 -14.06 6.69
C LYS A 93 -8.61 -14.35 7.83
N GLY A 94 -8.19 -15.60 8.00
CA GLY A 94 -7.15 -16.01 8.94
C GLY A 94 -5.72 -15.89 8.39
N LEU A 95 -5.54 -15.25 7.23
CA LEU A 95 -4.25 -15.13 6.55
C LEU A 95 -3.89 -13.65 6.29
N ALA A 96 -2.64 -13.31 6.56
CA ALA A 96 -2.01 -12.09 6.08
C ALA A 96 -0.67 -12.39 5.40
N MET A 97 -0.25 -11.53 4.48
CA MET A 97 1.05 -11.61 3.83
C MET A 97 1.78 -10.27 3.93
N LEU A 98 2.98 -10.30 4.52
CA LEU A 98 3.95 -9.22 4.37
C LEU A 98 4.71 -9.41 3.07
N SER A 99 4.88 -8.36 2.28
CA SER A 99 5.69 -8.35 1.05
C SER A 99 6.49 -7.06 0.92
N GLY A 100 7.68 -7.13 0.33
CA GLY A 100 8.61 -6.00 0.21
C GLY A 100 10.04 -6.47 -0.05
N ASP A 101 10.88 -5.63 -0.66
CA ASP A 101 12.29 -5.95 -0.96
C ASP A 101 12.52 -7.26 -1.73
N GLY A 102 11.54 -7.68 -2.55
CA GLY A 102 11.58 -8.94 -3.30
C GLY A 102 11.20 -10.20 -2.50
N ASP A 103 10.91 -10.06 -1.21
CA ASP A 103 10.51 -11.15 -0.31
C ASP A 103 9.03 -11.08 0.08
N PHE A 104 8.52 -12.22 0.56
CA PHE A 104 7.20 -12.33 1.15
C PHE A 104 7.21 -13.29 2.36
N ARG A 105 6.30 -13.06 3.33
CA ARG A 105 6.03 -13.97 4.45
C ARG A 105 4.54 -14.01 4.74
N TYR A 106 4.03 -15.21 4.96
CA TYR A 106 2.65 -15.44 5.36
C TYR A 106 2.54 -15.60 6.87
N TYR A 107 1.45 -15.09 7.42
CA TYR A 107 1.13 -15.15 8.83
C TYR A 107 -0.29 -15.68 9.03
N ILE A 108 -0.44 -16.58 10.00
CA ILE A 108 -1.74 -16.94 10.58
C ILE A 108 -2.16 -15.81 11.50
N ILE A 109 -3.35 -15.28 11.25
CA ILE A 109 -3.97 -14.19 11.99
C ILE A 109 -5.35 -14.62 12.51
N SER A 110 -5.87 -13.89 13.50
CA SER A 110 -7.27 -14.08 13.91
C SER A 110 -8.20 -13.46 12.84
N PRO A 111 -9.30 -14.13 12.43
CA PRO A 111 -10.25 -13.56 11.47
C PRO A 111 -10.82 -12.21 11.90
N GLN A 112 -10.91 -11.94 13.21
CA GLN A 112 -11.33 -10.64 13.72
C GLN A 112 -10.37 -9.51 13.32
N GLN A 113 -9.08 -9.81 13.12
CA GLN A 113 -8.09 -8.81 12.71
C GLN A 113 -8.29 -8.36 11.27
N TYR A 114 -8.79 -9.22 10.38
CA TYR A 114 -9.27 -8.83 9.05
C TYR A 114 -10.43 -7.82 9.15
N GLU A 115 -11.42 -8.10 9.99
CA GLU A 115 -12.57 -7.21 10.18
C GLU A 115 -12.16 -5.86 10.78
N GLN A 116 -11.20 -5.85 11.70
CA GLN A 116 -10.65 -4.62 12.28
C GLN A 116 -10.00 -3.73 11.21
N ILE A 117 -9.12 -4.29 10.37
CA ILE A 117 -8.43 -3.50 9.33
C ILE A 117 -9.41 -3.05 8.23
N TYR A 118 -10.39 -3.90 7.89
CA TYR A 118 -11.48 -3.50 7.00
C TYR A 118 -12.32 -2.35 7.59
N GLY A 119 -12.58 -2.40 8.90
CA GLY A 119 -13.24 -1.31 9.64
C GLY A 119 -12.43 0.00 9.63
N LEU A 120 -11.09 -0.07 9.68
CA LEU A 120 -10.23 1.10 9.54
C LEU A 120 -10.36 1.75 8.17
N TRP A 121 -10.60 0.97 7.10
CA TRP A 121 -10.92 1.49 5.76
C TRP A 121 -12.33 2.09 5.69
N GLY A 122 -13.35 1.35 6.17
CA GLY A 122 -14.76 1.71 6.01
C GLY A 122 -15.26 2.84 6.91
N SER A 123 -14.52 3.17 7.97
CA SER A 123 -14.84 4.29 8.87
C SER A 123 -14.39 5.65 8.35
N ARG A 124 -13.70 5.72 7.21
CA ARG A 124 -13.14 6.97 6.69
C ARG A 124 -14.13 7.70 5.79
N SER A 125 -14.17 9.02 5.97
CA SER A 125 -14.98 9.93 5.14
C SER A 125 -14.33 10.24 3.79
N TYR A 126 -13.02 10.02 3.67
CA TYR A 126 -12.25 10.30 2.46
C TYR A 126 -12.05 9.02 1.65
N PHE A 127 -12.60 9.02 0.44
CA PHE A 127 -12.61 7.87 -0.46
C PHE A 127 -11.88 8.20 -1.77
N ILE A 128 -10.92 7.35 -2.12
CA ILE A 128 -10.15 7.40 -3.35
C ILE A 128 -10.72 6.34 -4.31
N PRO A 129 -11.26 6.74 -5.48
CA PRO A 129 -11.79 5.79 -6.45
C PRO A 129 -10.74 4.78 -6.92
N GLU A 130 -11.15 3.52 -7.12
CA GLU A 130 -10.25 2.42 -7.54
C GLU A 130 -9.39 2.75 -8.76
N VAL A 131 -9.95 3.46 -9.76
CA VAL A 131 -9.20 3.86 -10.96
C VAL A 131 -8.03 4.80 -10.64
N VAL A 132 -8.20 5.67 -9.65
CA VAL A 132 -7.16 6.57 -9.14
C VAL A 132 -6.10 5.79 -8.38
N VAL A 133 -6.52 4.82 -7.56
CA VAL A 133 -5.59 3.98 -6.78
C VAL A 133 -4.68 3.17 -7.69
N ARG A 134 -5.22 2.58 -8.76
CA ARG A 134 -4.41 1.88 -9.78
C ARG A 134 -3.43 2.83 -10.46
N ALA A 135 -3.89 4.01 -10.84
CA ALA A 135 -3.05 5.07 -11.38
C ALA A 135 -2.10 5.71 -10.35
N LEU A 136 -2.12 5.32 -9.09
CA LEU A 136 -1.15 5.76 -8.07
C LEU A 136 -0.13 4.66 -7.77
N LEU A 137 -0.60 3.41 -7.66
CA LEU A 137 0.16 2.30 -7.09
C LEU A 137 0.63 1.28 -8.12
N GLU A 138 0.02 1.25 -9.31
CA GLU A 138 0.27 0.21 -10.31
C GLU A 138 0.73 0.74 -11.67
N GLY A 139 0.39 1.98 -12.02
CA GLY A 139 0.70 2.47 -13.35
C GLY A 139 2.19 2.68 -13.59
N LYS A 140 2.52 2.84 -14.86
CA LYS A 140 3.92 2.90 -15.29
C LYS A 140 4.45 4.30 -15.23
N LYS A 141 5.47 4.50 -14.39
CA LYS A 141 6.34 5.67 -14.38
C LYS A 141 6.75 6.04 -15.82
N THR A 142 6.39 7.24 -16.27
CA THR A 142 6.85 7.74 -17.57
C THR A 142 8.13 8.57 -17.44
N ASN A 143 8.98 8.56 -18.46
CA ASN A 143 10.18 9.42 -18.56
C ASN A 143 9.85 10.90 -18.87
N ARG A 144 8.60 11.34 -18.70
CA ARG A 144 8.20 12.72 -18.95
C ARG A 144 8.43 13.55 -17.69
N GLN A 145 9.22 14.60 -17.80
CA GLN A 145 9.34 15.61 -16.75
C GLN A 145 8.12 16.55 -16.84
N SER A 146 7.35 16.65 -15.76
CA SER A 146 6.39 17.74 -15.62
C SER A 146 7.18 19.03 -15.37
N VAL A 147 6.95 20.04 -16.20
CA VAL A 147 7.60 21.36 -16.12
C VAL A 147 6.67 22.41 -15.49
N GLN A 148 5.55 21.96 -14.89
CA GLN A 148 4.49 22.81 -14.37
C GLN A 148 4.19 22.45 -12.91
N ASP A 149 3.90 23.47 -12.10
CA ASP A 149 3.52 23.31 -10.69
C ASP A 149 2.05 22.89 -10.52
N ILE A 150 1.25 22.86 -11.60
CA ILE A 150 -0.17 22.48 -11.61
C ILE A 150 -0.44 21.83 -12.98
N PRO A 151 -1.27 20.78 -13.09
CA PRO A 151 -1.65 20.23 -14.38
C PRO A 151 -2.33 21.27 -15.27
N ASP A 152 -2.06 21.21 -16.57
CA ASP A 152 -2.77 22.00 -17.59
C ASP A 152 -4.28 21.65 -17.67
N GLU A 153 -4.63 20.41 -17.30
CA GLU A 153 -6.00 19.95 -17.24
C GLU A 153 -6.79 20.73 -16.18
N LYS A 154 -7.89 21.38 -16.58
CA LYS A 154 -8.73 22.16 -15.66
C LYS A 154 -9.50 21.32 -14.64
N ASP A 155 -9.79 20.07 -15.00
CA ASP A 155 -10.50 19.12 -14.16
C ASP A 155 -9.50 18.15 -13.51
N TYR A 156 -8.92 18.59 -12.40
CA TYR A 156 -8.05 17.77 -11.55
C TYR A 156 -8.58 17.69 -10.12
N ARG A 157 -8.15 16.64 -9.41
CA ARG A 157 -8.33 16.49 -7.96
C ARG A 157 -6.97 16.53 -7.29
N VAL A 158 -6.89 17.20 -6.14
CA VAL A 158 -5.70 17.17 -5.28
C VAL A 158 -5.93 16.13 -4.20
N ILE A 159 -4.96 15.23 -4.03
CA ILE A 159 -4.90 14.25 -2.95
C ILE A 159 -3.64 14.55 -2.17
N GLU A 160 -3.80 14.79 -0.88
CA GLU A 160 -2.68 14.86 0.05
C GLU A 160 -2.44 13.46 0.61
N ILE A 161 -1.21 12.98 0.49
CA ILE A 161 -0.78 11.71 1.07
C ILE A 161 0.48 12.02 1.87
N GLY A 162 0.31 12.05 3.19
CA GLY A 162 1.33 12.55 4.10
C GLY A 162 1.60 14.04 3.89
N LYS A 163 2.84 14.41 3.55
CA LYS A 163 3.24 15.82 3.24
C LYS A 163 3.29 16.13 1.75
N GLU A 164 2.96 15.14 0.92
CA GLU A 164 3.08 15.22 -0.52
C GLU A 164 1.70 15.46 -1.15
N LEU A 165 1.68 16.31 -2.19
CA LEU A 165 0.48 16.60 -2.94
C LEU A 165 0.52 15.88 -4.29
N TYR A 166 -0.57 15.17 -4.57
CA TYR A 166 -0.80 14.43 -5.80
C TYR A 166 -1.94 15.07 -6.56
N TYR A 167 -1.75 15.33 -7.84
CA TYR A 167 -2.73 15.90 -8.74
C TYR A 167 -3.20 14.83 -9.70
N LEU A 168 -4.50 14.58 -9.71
CA LEU A 168 -5.11 13.54 -10.52
C LEU A 168 -6.06 14.13 -11.54
N TYR A 169 -5.83 13.79 -12.80
CA TYR A 169 -6.61 14.31 -13.90
C TYR A 169 -6.78 13.25 -14.99
N GLN A 170 -7.75 13.48 -15.87
CA GLN A 170 -8.00 12.63 -17.03
C GLN A 170 -7.60 13.37 -18.31
N LYS A 171 -6.81 12.73 -19.17
CA LYS A 171 -6.39 13.27 -20.46
C LYS A 171 -6.49 12.22 -21.55
N GLY A 172 -7.31 12.47 -22.57
CA GLY A 172 -7.50 11.54 -23.68
C GLY A 172 -7.96 10.14 -23.25
N GLY A 173 -8.88 10.06 -22.29
CA GLY A 173 -9.44 8.80 -21.77
C GLY A 173 -8.56 8.04 -20.78
N ASN A 174 -7.34 8.52 -20.49
CA ASN A 174 -6.44 7.90 -19.51
C ASN A 174 -6.37 8.76 -18.25
N TYR A 175 -6.16 8.13 -17.10
CA TYR A 175 -5.92 8.80 -15.83
C TYR A 175 -4.43 9.01 -15.64
N TYR A 176 -4.07 10.15 -15.05
CA TYR A 176 -2.72 10.53 -14.74
C TYR A 176 -2.67 11.00 -13.29
N CYS A 177 -1.52 10.77 -12.66
CA CYS A 177 -1.21 11.31 -11.36
C CYS A 177 0.14 12.02 -11.42
N GLU A 178 0.21 13.24 -10.87
CA GLU A 178 1.40 14.05 -10.77
C GLU A 178 1.73 14.36 -9.30
N ARG A 179 2.96 14.13 -8.86
CA ARG A 179 3.46 14.46 -7.51
C ARG A 179 4.48 15.60 -7.55
N LEU A 180 4.17 16.79 -7.05
CA LEU A 180 5.11 17.90 -7.09
C LEU A 180 6.27 17.70 -6.10
N SER A 181 7.52 17.70 -6.58
CA SER A 181 8.68 17.84 -5.70
C SER A 181 9.10 19.30 -5.64
N LYS A 182 9.31 19.85 -4.43
CA LYS A 182 9.72 21.25 -4.22
C LYS A 182 11.06 21.63 -4.88
N HIS A 183 11.82 20.66 -5.44
CA HIS A 183 13.12 20.86 -6.10
C HIS A 183 13.30 20.01 -7.39
N LEU A 184 12.33 20.01 -8.32
CA LEU A 184 12.30 19.24 -9.60
C LEU A 184 13.69 18.92 -10.23
N PRO A 185 13.90 17.72 -10.84
CA PRO A 185 12.89 16.87 -11.47
C PRO A 185 12.90 15.42 -10.96
N ASP A 186 11.72 14.87 -10.70
CA ASP A 186 11.36 13.48 -11.00
C ASP A 186 9.87 13.31 -10.70
N LEU A 187 9.07 13.45 -11.75
CA LEU A 187 7.65 13.15 -11.70
C LEU A 187 7.35 11.98 -12.63
N ASN A 188 6.63 11.02 -12.07
CA ASN A 188 6.22 9.84 -12.79
C ASN A 188 4.75 9.99 -13.11
N LEU A 189 4.39 10.17 -14.37
CA LEU A 189 3.03 9.88 -14.80
C LEU A 189 2.85 8.37 -14.65
N VAL A 190 1.70 7.95 -14.16
CA VAL A 190 1.35 6.57 -13.88
C VAL A 190 0.07 6.32 -14.68
N LYS A 191 0.21 5.65 -15.84
CA LYS A 191 -0.90 5.29 -16.75
C LYS A 191 -1.55 3.98 -16.33
#